data_AF-A0AAW0VVF1-F1
#
_entry.id   AF-A0AAW0VVF1-F1
#
_cell.length_a   1.000
_cell.length_b   1.000
_cell.length_c   1.000
_cell.angle_alpha   90.00
_cell.angle_beta   90.00
_cell.angle_gamma   90.00
#
_symmetry.space_group_name_H-M   'P 1'
#
loop_
_entity.id
_entity.type
_entity.pdbx_description
1 polymer ?
#
loop_
_entity_poly.entity_id
_entity_poly.type
_entity_poly.pdbx_seq_one_letter_code
_entity_poly.pdbx_strand_id
1 'polypeptide(L)'
;KDLANWLIPPSLAFALEHCHFLLPVTKVSLIRSVFPLTATLVQDVLQDSSITVKDSSKVGPIWTTAAFLFSLTWSLAGAITSKSKNIFSEFFRRLAMGYNADYPAPASIG
;
A
#
# COMPACT_ATOMS: atom_id res chain seq x y z
N LYS A 1 3.01 -1.13 11.83
CA LYS A 1 2.06 -2.26 11.91
C LYS A 1 0.62 -1.79 11.70
N ASP A 2 0.26 -0.63 12.25
CA ASP A 2 -1.11 -0.08 12.17
C ASP A 2 -1.54 0.30 10.76
N LEU A 3 -0.64 0.85 9.94
CA LEU A 3 -0.93 1.16 8.53
C LEU A 3 -1.31 -0.08 7.71
N ALA A 4 -0.57 -1.18 7.87
CA ALA A 4 -0.83 -2.42 7.14
C ALA A 4 -2.16 -3.05 7.58
N ASN A 5 -2.46 -3.04 8.88
CA ASN A 5 -3.74 -3.53 9.40
C ASN A 5 -4.92 -2.66 8.98
N TRP A 6 -4.70 -1.37 8.74
CA TRP A 6 -5.75 -0.46 8.28
C TRP A 6 -5.99 -0.56 6.77
N LEU A 7 -4.92 -0.66 5.98
CA LEU A 7 -5.01 -0.54 4.53
C LEU A 7 -5.17 -1.88 3.80
N ILE A 8 -4.56 -2.98 4.29
CA ILE A 8 -4.61 -4.30 3.64
C ILE A 8 -6.04 -4.85 3.59
N PRO A 9 -6.82 -4.90 4.69
CA PRO A 9 -8.14 -5.53 4.66
C PRO A 9 -9.12 -4.91 3.64
N PRO A 10 -9.33 -3.57 3.60
CA PRO A 10 -10.27 -2.97 2.66
C PRO A 10 -9.75 -3.01 1.22
N SER A 11 -8.45 -2.85 0.99
CA SER A 11 -7.88 -2.95 -0.37
C SER A 11 -8.00 -4.36 -0.93
N LEU A 12 -7.81 -5.38 -0.10
CA LEU A 12 -7.92 -6.78 -0.51
C LEU A 12 -9.37 -7.23 -0.69
N ALA A 13 -10.28 -6.77 0.16
CA ALA A 13 -11.72 -7.02 0.02
C ALA A 13 -12.25 -6.41 -1.29
N PHE A 14 -11.98 -5.13 -1.52
CA PHE A 14 -12.40 -4.42 -2.73
C PHE A 14 -11.78 -5.04 -4.00
N ALA A 15 -10.51 -5.44 -3.93
CA ALA A 15 -9.85 -6.12 -5.05
C ALA A 15 -10.55 -7.44 -5.41
N LEU A 16 -10.93 -8.25 -4.42
CA LEU A 16 -11.57 -9.54 -4.68
C LEU A 16 -13.03 -9.43 -5.13
N GLU A 17 -13.73 -8.40 -4.68
CA GLU A 17 -15.14 -8.20 -4.96
C GLU A 17 -15.37 -7.44 -6.28
N HIS A 18 -14.49 -6.50 -6.63
CA HIS A 18 -14.68 -5.60 -7.76
C HIS A 18 -13.60 -5.67 -8.85
N CYS A 19 -12.47 -6.36 -8.64
CA CYS A 19 -11.43 -6.48 -9.66
C CYS A 19 -11.42 -7.84 -10.37
N HIS A 20 -11.23 -7.79 -11.68
CA HIS A 20 -11.06 -8.96 -12.53
C HIS A 20 -9.57 -9.28 -12.63
N PHE A 21 -9.16 -10.39 -12.01
CA PHE A 21 -7.78 -10.85 -12.03
C PHE A 21 -7.46 -11.57 -13.34
N LEU A 22 -6.25 -11.35 -13.86
CA LEU A 22 -5.75 -12.04 -15.05
C LEU A 22 -5.36 -13.50 -14.74
N LEU A 23 -5.11 -13.79 -13.47
CA LEU A 23 -4.68 -15.08 -12.94
C LEU A 23 -5.47 -15.36 -11.65
N PRO A 24 -5.70 -16.64 -11.27
CA PRO A 24 -6.26 -16.96 -9.97
C PRO A 24 -5.25 -16.59 -8.87
N VAL A 25 -5.44 -15.43 -8.23
CA VAL A 25 -4.56 -14.92 -7.17
C VAL A 25 -5.27 -15.05 -5.83
N THR A 26 -4.59 -15.59 -4.82
CA THR A 26 -5.13 -15.67 -3.46
C THR A 26 -4.73 -14.46 -2.62
N LYS A 27 -5.52 -14.14 -1.60
CA LYS A 27 -5.22 -13.12 -0.58
C LYS A 27 -3.76 -13.21 -0.08
N VAL A 28 -3.31 -14.43 0.16
CA VAL A 28 -2.00 -14.74 0.75
C VAL A 28 -0.86 -14.51 -0.25
N SER A 29 -1.02 -14.87 -1.53
CA SER A 29 0.02 -14.61 -2.54
C SER A 29 0.24 -13.11 -2.74
N LEU A 30 -0.83 -12.33 -2.62
CA LEU A 30 -0.75 -10.88 -2.75
C LEU A 30 0.03 -10.24 -1.60
N ILE A 31 -0.30 -10.59 -0.35
CA ILE A 31 0.42 -10.12 0.83
C ILE A 31 1.89 -10.58 0.80
N ARG A 32 2.15 -11.81 0.33
CA ARG A 32 3.50 -12.37 0.19
C ARG A 32 4.37 -11.59 -0.80
N SER A 33 3.79 -10.97 -1.84
CA SER A 33 4.54 -10.09 -2.75
C SER A 33 4.72 -8.68 -2.20
N VAL A 34 3.70 -8.12 -1.52
CA VAL A 34 3.74 -6.76 -0.97
C VAL A 34 4.81 -6.62 0.11
N PHE A 35 4.86 -7.52 1.10
CA PHE A 35 5.77 -7.40 2.24
C PHE A 35 7.26 -7.26 1.87
N PRO A 36 7.85 -8.18 1.07
CA PRO A 36 9.26 -8.07 0.70
C PRO A 36 9.54 -6.82 -0.15
N LEU A 37 8.64 -6.43 -1.06
CA LEU A 37 8.79 -5.20 -1.84
C LEU A 37 8.83 -3.96 -0.94
N THR A 38 7.93 -3.90 0.06
CA THR A 38 7.93 -2.79 1.02
C THR A 38 9.20 -2.75 1.85
N ALA A 39 9.70 -3.92 2.28
CA ALA A 39 10.91 -4.01 3.07
C ALA A 39 12.13 -3.54 2.28
N THR A 40 12.28 -3.98 1.03
CA THR A 40 13.39 -3.56 0.16
C THR A 40 13.36 -2.06 -0.11
N LEU A 41 12.20 -1.50 -0.46
CA LEU A 41 12.06 -0.06 -0.71
C LEU A 41 12.38 0.80 0.51
N VAL A 42 11.89 0.40 1.69
CA VAL A 42 12.19 1.11 2.94
C VAL A 42 13.67 1.00 3.28
N GLN A 43 14.27 -0.17 3.06
CA GLN A 43 15.69 -0.39 3.34
C GLN A 43 16.59 0.43 2.39
N ASP A 44 16.26 0.52 1.11
CA ASP A 44 16.98 1.38 0.15
C ASP A 44 16.93 2.85 0.56
N VAL A 45 15.75 3.33 0.98
CA VAL A 45 15.57 4.72 1.42
C VAL A 45 16.34 4.99 2.73
N LEU A 46 16.35 4.05 3.67
CA LEU A 46 17.09 4.19 4.93
C LEU A 46 18.61 4.11 4.75
N GLN A 47 19.08 3.46 3.67
CA GLN A 47 20.50 3.37 3.32
C GLN A 47 20.97 4.56 2.47
N ASP A 48 20.07 5.39 1.95
CA ASP A 48 20.43 6.57 1.18
C ASP A 48 21.10 7.62 2.10
N SER A 49 22.34 7.95 1.76
CA SER A 49 23.21 8.85 2.54
C SER A 49 22.78 10.32 2.48
N SER A 50 21.75 10.62 1.68
CA SER A 50 21.12 11.94 1.58
C SER A 50 20.22 12.29 2.77
N ILE A 51 19.72 11.31 3.52
CA ILE A 51 18.76 11.51 4.62
C ILE A 51 19.50 11.76 5.93
N THR A 52 19.46 13.00 6.41
CA THR A 52 20.10 13.37 7.69
C THR A 52 19.31 12.77 8.87
N VAL A 53 20.00 12.34 9.94
CA VAL A 53 19.41 11.66 11.12
C VAL A 53 18.23 12.43 11.75
N LYS A 54 18.22 13.77 11.65
CA LYS A 54 17.10 14.62 12.11
C LYS A 54 15.83 14.45 11.27
N ASP A 55 15.97 14.35 9.96
CA ASP A 55 14.85 14.16 9.04
C ASP A 55 14.34 12.72 9.10
N SER A 56 15.21 11.74 9.33
CA SER A 56 14.86 10.31 9.43
C SER A 56 13.70 10.02 10.41
N SER A 57 13.58 10.79 11.50
CA SER A 57 12.50 10.66 12.49
C SER A 57 11.10 11.05 11.97
N LYS A 58 11.01 12.00 11.03
CA LYS A 58 9.74 12.43 10.39
C LYS A 58 9.54 11.81 9.02
N VAL A 59 10.64 11.54 8.33
CA VAL A 59 10.71 10.98 6.98
C VAL A 59 10.43 9.48 7.01
N GLY A 60 10.89 8.74 8.03
CA GLY A 60 10.67 7.30 8.16
C GLY A 60 9.20 6.86 8.02
N PRO A 61 8.24 7.43 8.78
CA PRO A 61 6.82 7.09 8.69
C PRO A 61 6.21 7.41 7.32
N ILE A 62 6.57 8.56 6.74
CA ILE A 62 6.06 9.02 5.44
C ILE A 62 6.53 8.10 4.32
N TRP A 63 7.83 7.76 4.30
CA TRP A 63 8.41 6.88 3.29
C TRP A 63 7.97 5.43 3.47
N THR A 64 7.82 4.97 4.71
CA THR A 64 7.22 3.65 4.98
C THR A 64 5.80 3.58 4.42
N THR A 65 5.02 4.64 4.61
CA THR A 65 3.66 4.73 4.07
C THR A 65 3.65 4.78 2.54
N ALA A 66 4.50 5.60 1.93
CA ALA A 66 4.62 5.69 0.47
C ALA A 66 5.08 4.37 -0.16
N ALA A 67 6.11 3.72 0.41
CA ALA A 67 6.61 2.42 -0.03
C ALA A 67 5.54 1.33 0.09
N PHE A 68 4.73 1.38 1.16
CA PHE A 68 3.59 0.49 1.35
C PHE A 68 2.52 0.67 0.28
N LEU A 69 2.12 1.91 0.00
CA LEU A 69 1.16 2.25 -1.04
C LEU A 69 1.64 1.83 -2.44
N PHE A 70 2.93 2.06 -2.72
CA PHE A 70 3.56 1.72 -3.98
C PHE A 70 3.63 0.20 -4.19
N SER A 71 4.04 -0.55 -3.17
CA SER A 71 4.15 -2.01 -3.28
C SER A 71 2.79 -2.69 -3.42
N LEU A 72 1.75 -2.16 -2.76
CA LEU A 72 0.36 -2.61 -2.94
C LEU A 72 -0.13 -2.36 -4.35
N THR A 73 0.04 -1.14 -4.87
CA THR A 73 -0.37 -0.81 -6.23
C THR A 73 0.38 -1.64 -7.27
N TRP A 74 1.68 -1.89 -7.11
CA TRP A 74 2.42 -2.77 -8.01
C TRP A 74 1.99 -4.24 -7.95
N SER A 75 1.80 -4.77 -6.74
CA SER A 75 1.38 -6.17 -6.55
C SER A 75 -0.04 -6.40 -7.08
N LEU A 76 -0.96 -5.44 -6.90
CA LEU A 76 -2.32 -5.54 -7.43
C LEU A 76 -2.36 -5.27 -8.94
N ALA A 77 -1.67 -4.23 -9.41
CA ALA A 77 -1.68 -3.84 -10.82
C ALA A 77 -1.10 -4.91 -11.74
N GLY A 78 -0.15 -5.73 -11.26
CA GLY A 78 0.35 -6.88 -12.00
C GLY A 78 -0.62 -8.07 -12.04
N ALA A 79 -1.58 -8.12 -11.12
CA ALA A 79 -2.54 -9.21 -10.99
C ALA A 79 -3.90 -8.92 -11.64
N ILE A 80 -4.28 -7.65 -11.80
CA ILE A 80 -5.60 -7.22 -12.28
C ILE A 80 -5.58 -6.72 -13.73
N THR A 81 -6.73 -6.80 -14.39
CA THR A 81 -6.93 -6.29 -15.76
C THR A 81 -6.91 -4.75 -15.81
N SER A 82 -6.52 -4.15 -16.96
CA SER A 82 -6.46 -2.69 -17.16
C SER A 82 -7.74 -1.94 -16.77
N LYS A 83 -8.93 -2.53 -16.99
CA LYS A 83 -10.22 -1.93 -16.60
C LYS A 83 -10.39 -1.87 -15.07
N SER A 84 -10.02 -2.93 -14.37
CA SER A 84 -10.06 -3.00 -12.90
C SER A 84 -8.98 -2.16 -12.24
N LYS A 85 -7.84 -1.95 -12.91
CA LYS A 85 -6.77 -1.07 -12.44
C LYS A 85 -7.26 0.36 -12.19
N ASN A 86 -8.11 0.88 -13.06
CA ASN A 86 -8.65 2.23 -12.92
C ASN A 86 -9.58 2.33 -11.69
N ILE A 87 -10.51 1.37 -11.56
CA ILE A 87 -11.47 1.28 -10.44
C ILE A 87 -10.72 1.15 -9.10
N PHE A 88 -9.73 0.25 -9.03
CA PHE A 88 -8.91 0.07 -7.85
C PHE A 88 -8.10 1.33 -7.52
N SER A 89 -7.50 1.97 -8.52
CA SER A 89 -6.70 3.18 -8.30
C SER A 89 -7.54 4.34 -7.73
N GLU A 90 -8.79 4.46 -8.16
CA GLU A 90 -9.70 5.47 -7.63
C GLU A 90 -10.11 5.17 -6.18
N PHE A 91 -10.50 3.93 -5.89
CA PHE A 91 -10.80 3.47 -4.53
C PHE A 91 -9.60 3.67 -3.60
N PHE A 92 -8.41 3.25 -4.04
CA PHE A 92 -7.18 3.33 -3.27
C PHE A 92 -6.78 4.78 -2.97
N ARG A 93 -6.97 5.70 -3.93
CA ARG A 93 -6.74 7.12 -3.71
C ARG A 93 -7.74 7.72 -2.71
N ARG A 94 -9.01 7.33 -2.76
CA ARG A 94 -10.04 7.76 -1.79
C ARG A 94 -9.74 7.23 -0.37
N LEU A 95 -9.30 5.97 -0.27
CA LEU A 95 -8.85 5.35 0.98
C LEU A 95 -7.63 6.08 1.56
N ALA A 96 -6.62 6.36 0.73
CA ALA A 96 -5.41 7.08 1.14
C ALA A 96 -5.67 8.54 1.55
N MET A 97 -6.65 9.21 0.93
CA MET A 97 -7.07 10.56 1.31
C MET A 97 -7.93 10.61 2.58
N GLY A 98 -8.23 9.47 3.20
CA GLY A 98 -9.04 9.41 4.43
C GLY A 98 -10.53 9.71 4.22
N TYR A 99 -11.02 9.64 2.98
CA TYR A 99 -12.43 9.89 2.65
C TYR A 99 -13.37 8.72 2.97
N ASN A 100 -12.85 7.60 3.47
CA ASN A 100 -13.66 6.47 3.90
C ASN A 100 -14.00 6.61 5.39
N ALA A 101 -15.26 6.96 5.67
CA ALA A 101 -15.80 7.11 7.02
C ALA A 101 -15.71 5.83 7.87
N ASP A 102 -15.68 4.65 7.23
CA ASP A 102 -15.59 3.35 7.91
C ASP A 102 -14.18 2.97 8.38
N TYR A 103 -13.14 3.60 7.81
CA TYR A 103 -11.75 3.31 8.12
C TYR A 103 -11.01 4.65 8.35
N PRO A 104 -11.12 5.27 9.53
CA PRO A 104 -10.42 6.51 9.82
C PRO A 104 -8.90 6.28 9.78
N ALA A 105 -8.16 7.20 9.13
CA ALA A 105 -6.71 7.14 9.09
C ALA A 105 -6.14 7.14 10.52
N PRO A 106 -5.23 6.21 10.86
CA PRO A 106 -4.68 6.15 12.21
C PRO A 106 -3.91 7.45 12.52
N ALA A 107 -4.12 7.99 13.72
CA ALA A 107 -3.50 9.23 14.23
C ALA A 107 -1.96 9.22 14.19
N SER A 108 -1.33 8.07 13.91
CA SER A 108 0.11 7.90 13.74
C SER A 108 0.65 8.37 12.37
N ILE A 109 -0.23 8.77 11.44
CA ILE A 109 0.14 9.36 10.13
C ILE A 109 0.11 10.91 10.19
N GLY A 110 -0.32 11.49 11.31
CA GLY A 110 -0.33 12.94 11.58
C GLY A 110 0.88 13.41 12.38
#